data_AF-A0A7M7QIC2-F1
#
_entry.id   AF-A0A7M7QIC2-F1
#
_cell.length_a   1.000
_cell.length_b   1.000
_cell.length_c   1.000
_cell.angle_alpha   90.00
_cell.angle_beta   90.00
_cell.angle_gamma   90.00
#
_symmetry.space_group_name_H-M   'P 1'
#
loop_
_entity.id
_entity.type
_entity.pdbx_description
1 polymer ?
#
loop_
_entity_poly.entity_id
_entity_poly.type
_entity_poly.pdbx_seq_one_letter_code
_entity_poly.pdbx_strand_id
1 'polypeptide(L)'
;MVRQVMGRIHSEASGVLRNVVFPVLREDNITKCIRYDKLIILYGNKLCTKYKPQYQHDMIRNRLRTLGRFLTRYYDDCVKAIYAVANYDKRGVFNSSYTSFQLGTLLKQVALTLRSQLIKENKLKQKKIVDYFLELREDNIAYDVNKTVEESQILRKCTQSEDVLPSVEEIRRVALHIQGVRNESLAALKES
;
A
#
# COMPACT_ATOMS: atom_id res chain seq x y z
N MET A 1 -12.09 5.86 31.40
CA MET A 1 -13.14 6.51 30.59
C MET A 1 -12.49 7.50 29.63
N VAL A 2 -12.43 7.19 28.34
CA VAL A 2 -11.82 8.08 27.33
C VAL A 2 -12.94 8.90 26.68
N ARG A 3 -12.78 10.23 26.72
CA ARG A 3 -13.76 11.24 26.30
C ARG A 3 -14.22 10.99 24.86
N GLN A 4 -15.51 10.71 24.69
CA GLN A 4 -16.19 10.75 23.39
C GLN A 4 -16.19 12.19 22.88
N VAL A 5 -15.19 12.57 22.10
CA VAL A 5 -15.33 13.74 21.24
C VAL A 5 -16.25 13.31 20.11
N MET A 6 -17.56 13.43 20.32
CA MET A 6 -18.57 13.46 19.25
C MET A 6 -18.32 14.73 18.42
N GLY A 7 -17.19 14.76 17.73
CA GLY A 7 -16.81 15.86 16.85
C GLY A 7 -17.80 15.94 15.70
N ARG A 8 -18.08 17.17 15.24
CA ARG A 8 -18.88 17.50 14.06
C ARG A 8 -18.36 16.73 12.83
N ILE A 9 -18.80 15.49 12.65
CA ILE A 9 -18.53 14.67 11.46
C ILE A 9 -19.55 15.05 10.39
N HIS A 10 -19.11 15.05 9.13
CA HIS A 10 -19.97 15.33 7.98
C HIS A 10 -21.32 14.60 8.07
N SER A 11 -22.39 15.27 7.64
CA SER A 11 -23.78 14.81 7.79
C SER A 11 -24.03 13.46 7.13
N GLU A 12 -23.34 13.17 6.03
CA GLU A 12 -23.47 11.92 5.28
C GLU A 12 -22.74 10.71 5.92
N ALA A 13 -22.07 10.85 7.07
CA ALA A 13 -21.37 9.73 7.71
C ALA A 13 -22.34 8.72 8.36
N SER A 14 -22.13 7.44 8.08
CA SER A 14 -22.89 6.33 8.68
C SER A 14 -22.66 6.22 10.19
N GLY A 15 -23.63 5.65 10.91
CA GLY A 15 -23.54 5.44 12.36
C GLY A 15 -22.33 4.60 12.78
N VAL A 16 -21.98 3.57 12.00
CA VAL A 16 -20.79 2.74 12.23
C VAL A 16 -19.51 3.57 12.09
N LEU A 17 -19.41 4.38 11.03
CA LEU A 17 -18.25 5.24 10.82
C LEU A 17 -18.10 6.23 11.99
N ARG A 18 -19.21 6.88 12.39
CA ARG A 18 -19.28 7.88 13.46
C ARG A 18 -18.95 7.33 14.85
N ASN A 19 -19.46 6.15 15.18
CA ASN A 19 -19.42 5.62 16.55
C ASN A 19 -18.34 4.55 16.78
N VAL A 20 -17.82 3.92 15.71
CA VAL A 20 -16.86 2.81 15.82
C VAL A 20 -15.51 3.16 15.20
N VAL A 21 -15.49 3.82 14.04
CA VAL A 21 -14.24 4.10 13.31
C VAL A 21 -13.59 5.39 13.81
N PHE A 22 -14.33 6.50 13.84
CA PHE A 22 -13.81 7.82 14.22
C PHE A 22 -13.34 7.96 15.67
N PRO A 23 -14.03 7.40 16.69
CA PRO A 23 -13.62 7.61 18.08
C PRO A 23 -12.25 7.01 18.44
N VAL A 24 -11.79 6.04 17.65
CA VAL A 24 -10.49 5.37 17.82
C VAL A 24 -9.39 6.06 17.01
N LEU A 25 -9.73 6.98 16.10
CA LEU A 25 -8.73 7.74 15.34
C LEU A 25 -8.03 8.75 16.25
N ARG A 26 -6.71 8.84 16.12
CA ARG A 26 -5.91 9.88 16.80
C ARG A 26 -6.38 11.27 16.36
N GLU A 27 -6.62 12.16 17.31
CA GLU A 27 -6.92 13.56 17.01
C GLU A 27 -5.66 14.29 16.54
N ASP A 28 -5.50 14.39 15.23
CA ASP A 28 -4.44 15.12 14.55
C ASP A 28 -4.99 15.89 13.34
N ASN A 29 -4.15 16.69 12.69
CA ASN A 29 -4.55 17.48 11.52
C ASN A 29 -5.11 16.60 10.39
N ILE A 30 -4.61 15.37 10.25
CA ILE A 30 -5.09 14.38 9.28
C ILE A 30 -6.55 14.00 9.58
N THR A 31 -6.86 13.64 10.82
CA THR A 31 -8.23 13.30 11.23
C THR A 31 -9.19 14.50 11.08
N LYS A 32 -8.71 15.73 11.29
CA LYS A 32 -9.50 16.95 11.03
C LYS A 32 -9.85 17.11 9.55
N CYS A 33 -8.89 16.88 8.64
CA CYS A 33 -9.15 16.92 7.19
C CYS A 33 -10.18 15.87 6.76
N ILE A 34 -10.05 14.65 7.27
CA ILE A 34 -10.97 13.55 6.94
C ILE A 34 -12.40 13.81 7.45
N ARG A 35 -12.55 14.50 8.59
CA ARG A 35 -13.84 14.69 9.28
C ARG A 35 -14.86 15.47 8.44
N TYR A 36 -14.40 16.40 7.60
CA TYR A 36 -15.24 17.30 6.81
C TYR A 36 -15.24 16.99 5.31
N ASP A 37 -14.36 16.12 4.84
CA ASP A 37 -14.30 15.75 3.43
C ASP A 37 -15.43 14.78 3.05
N LYS A 38 -16.39 15.29 2.26
CA LYS A 38 -17.56 14.52 1.81
C LYS A 38 -17.16 13.23 1.07
N LEU A 39 -16.16 13.29 0.19
CA LEU A 39 -15.77 12.16 -0.65
C LEU A 39 -15.13 11.04 0.19
N ILE A 40 -14.23 11.40 1.11
CA ILE A 40 -13.60 10.43 2.01
C ILE A 40 -14.64 9.78 2.92
N ILE A 41 -15.60 10.55 3.44
CA ILE A 41 -16.68 10.03 4.28
C ILE A 41 -17.53 9.01 3.53
N LEU A 42 -17.89 9.31 2.28
CA LEU A 42 -18.66 8.39 1.44
C LEU A 42 -17.88 7.12 1.09
N TYR A 43 -16.58 7.24 0.83
CA TYR A 43 -15.71 6.08 0.68
C TYR A 43 -15.63 5.24 1.97
N GLY A 44 -15.48 5.90 3.13
CA GLY A 44 -15.48 5.26 4.44
C GLY A 44 -16.79 4.50 4.73
N ASN A 45 -17.94 5.07 4.37
CA ASN A 45 -19.23 4.40 4.46
C ASN A 45 -19.28 3.11 3.62
N LYS A 46 -18.81 3.18 2.37
CA LYS A 46 -18.73 2.01 1.48
C LYS A 46 -17.84 0.90 2.07
N LEU A 47 -16.73 1.28 2.70
CA LEU A 47 -15.87 0.32 3.40
C LEU A 47 -16.57 -0.30 4.62
N CYS A 48 -17.30 0.49 5.40
CA CYS A 48 -18.05 -0.03 6.56
C CYS A 48 -19.19 -0.99 6.14
N THR A 49 -19.81 -0.78 4.98
CA THR A 49 -20.79 -1.74 4.42
C THR A 49 -20.11 -3.03 3.98
N LYS A 50 -18.93 -2.94 3.37
CA LYS A 50 -18.19 -4.10 2.83
C LYS A 50 -17.54 -4.95 3.92
N TYR A 51 -16.99 -4.31 4.95
CA TYR A 51 -16.18 -4.94 5.98
C TYR A 51 -16.85 -4.76 7.35
N LYS A 52 -17.55 -5.82 7.80
CA LYS A 52 -18.38 -5.82 9.03
C LYS A 52 -17.63 -6.21 10.32
N PRO A 53 -16.69 -7.18 10.30
CA PRO A 53 -15.95 -7.57 11.50
C PRO A 53 -15.06 -6.46 12.10
N GLN A 54 -14.96 -6.44 13.44
CA GLN A 54 -14.23 -5.42 14.19
C GLN A 54 -12.74 -5.28 13.80
N TYR A 55 -12.04 -6.39 13.54
CA TYR A 55 -10.63 -6.38 13.14
C TYR A 55 -10.41 -5.67 11.79
N GLN A 56 -11.43 -5.62 10.94
CA GLN A 56 -11.34 -4.92 9.65
C GLN A 56 -11.51 -3.41 9.81
N HIS A 57 -12.02 -2.93 10.94
CA HIS A 57 -12.10 -1.49 11.22
C HIS A 57 -10.72 -0.86 11.42
N ASP A 58 -9.72 -1.60 11.89
CA ASP A 58 -8.32 -1.13 11.90
C ASP A 58 -7.80 -0.87 10.49
N MET A 59 -8.07 -1.79 9.57
CA MET A 59 -7.73 -1.61 8.16
C MET A 59 -8.46 -0.38 7.57
N ILE A 60 -9.74 -0.16 7.90
CA ILE A 60 -10.49 1.01 7.46
C ILE A 60 -9.86 2.30 7.98
N ARG A 61 -9.53 2.36 9.28
CA ARG A 61 -8.86 3.51 9.89
C ARG A 61 -7.54 3.83 9.21
N ASN A 62 -6.72 2.81 8.96
CA ASN A 62 -5.44 2.99 8.28
C ASN A 62 -5.63 3.54 6.86
N ARG A 63 -6.58 3.00 6.09
CA ARG A 63 -6.87 3.50 4.73
C ARG A 63 -7.33 4.96 4.74
N LEU A 64 -8.23 5.33 5.64
CA LEU A 64 -8.70 6.71 5.78
C LEU A 64 -7.56 7.66 6.14
N ARG A 65 -6.71 7.28 7.10
CA ARG A 65 -5.55 8.10 7.51
C ARG A 65 -4.52 8.24 6.40
N THR A 66 -4.26 7.18 5.64
CA THR A 66 -3.36 7.22 4.48
C THR A 66 -3.87 8.18 3.41
N LEU A 67 -5.18 8.17 3.11
CA LEU A 67 -5.81 9.15 2.23
C LEU A 67 -5.74 10.59 2.77
N GLY A 68 -5.99 10.78 4.08
CA GLY A 68 -5.87 12.09 4.70
C GLY A 68 -4.44 12.65 4.61
N ARG A 69 -3.42 11.82 4.82
CA ARG A 69 -2.00 12.21 4.63
C ARG A 69 -1.72 12.66 3.20
N PHE A 70 -2.22 11.90 2.23
CA PHE A 70 -2.10 12.23 0.80
C PHE A 70 -2.69 13.62 0.50
N LEU A 71 -3.92 13.89 0.95
CA LEU A 71 -4.60 15.16 0.71
C LEU A 71 -3.96 16.36 1.42
N THR A 72 -3.46 16.18 2.64
CA THR A 72 -2.81 17.27 3.38
C THR A 72 -1.49 17.72 2.79
N ARG A 73 -0.82 16.86 2.01
CA ARG A 73 0.56 17.10 1.60
C ARG A 73 0.65 17.80 0.25
N TYR A 74 -0.24 17.51 -0.71
CA TYR A 74 -0.16 18.07 -2.06
C TYR A 74 -1.52 18.09 -2.75
N TYR A 75 -1.96 19.27 -3.19
CA TYR A 75 -3.20 19.47 -3.94
C TYR A 75 -2.97 19.38 -5.47
N ASP A 76 -1.75 19.64 -5.95
CA ASP A 76 -1.49 19.88 -7.38
C ASP A 76 -0.78 18.73 -8.15
N ASP A 77 -0.12 17.78 -7.49
CA ASP A 77 0.58 16.67 -8.20
C ASP A 77 0.42 15.32 -7.49
N CYS A 78 -0.43 14.44 -8.04
CA CYS A 78 -0.70 13.12 -7.47
C CYS A 78 0.54 12.21 -7.43
N VAL A 79 1.40 12.28 -8.44
CA VAL A 79 2.63 11.46 -8.50
C VAL A 79 3.63 11.94 -7.44
N LYS A 80 3.93 13.25 -7.38
CA LYS A 80 4.82 13.80 -6.34
C LYS A 80 4.31 13.50 -4.93
N ALA A 81 3.00 13.52 -4.74
CA ALA A 81 2.37 13.16 -3.47
C ALA A 81 2.59 11.69 -3.08
N ILE A 82 2.46 10.75 -4.03
CA ILE A 82 2.75 9.32 -3.79
C ILE A 82 4.22 9.15 -3.38
N TYR A 83 5.14 9.77 -4.12
CA TYR A 83 6.58 9.65 -3.85
C TYR A 83 6.97 10.24 -2.49
N ALA A 84 6.37 11.38 -2.12
CA ALA A 84 6.60 12.00 -0.83
C ALA A 84 6.04 11.18 0.34
N VAL A 85 4.83 10.62 0.21
CA VAL A 85 4.24 9.79 1.29
C VAL A 85 4.95 8.44 1.42
N ALA A 86 5.49 7.92 0.32
CA ALA A 86 6.30 6.70 0.32
C ALA A 86 7.74 6.91 0.80
N ASN A 87 8.13 8.15 1.15
CA ASN A 87 9.49 8.55 1.54
C ASN A 87 10.53 8.03 0.53
N TYR A 88 10.34 8.38 -0.74
CA TYR A 88 11.29 8.08 -1.80
C TYR A 88 12.66 8.71 -1.52
N ASP A 89 13.70 7.89 -1.45
CA ASP A 89 15.07 8.34 -1.20
C ASP A 89 15.78 8.76 -2.51
N LYS A 90 16.80 9.61 -2.40
CA LYS A 90 17.65 10.03 -3.54
C LYS A 90 18.35 8.86 -4.23
N ARG A 91 18.43 7.70 -3.56
CA ARG A 91 18.97 6.43 -4.08
C ARG A 91 18.01 5.69 -5.03
N GLY A 92 16.82 6.23 -5.28
CA GLY A 92 15.85 5.63 -6.19
C GLY A 92 14.99 4.52 -5.58
N VAL A 93 14.89 4.46 -4.24
CA VAL A 93 14.19 3.38 -3.53
C VAL A 93 13.10 3.94 -2.64
N PHE A 94 11.92 3.31 -2.67
CA PHE A 94 10.85 3.62 -1.73
C PHE A 94 11.15 3.03 -0.34
N ASN A 95 11.12 3.88 0.69
CA ASN A 95 11.22 3.41 2.08
C ASN A 95 9.98 2.60 2.51
N SER A 96 8.80 2.89 1.95
CA SER A 96 7.61 2.06 2.11
C SER A 96 6.93 1.79 0.76
N SER A 97 7.46 0.83 0.03
CA SER A 97 6.93 0.40 -1.28
C SER A 97 5.46 -0.05 -1.17
N TYR A 98 5.08 -0.68 -0.06
CA TYR A 98 3.69 -1.07 0.20
C TYR A 98 2.75 0.14 0.32
N THR A 99 3.17 1.22 1.01
CA THR A 99 2.36 2.43 1.13
C THR A 99 2.12 3.09 -0.22
N SER A 100 3.14 3.09 -1.09
CA SER A 100 3.04 3.60 -2.47
C SER A 100 2.00 2.83 -3.30
N PHE A 101 2.12 1.50 -3.32
CA PHE A 101 1.16 0.61 -3.99
C PHE A 101 -0.26 0.75 -3.44
N GLN A 102 -0.38 0.78 -2.11
CA GLN A 102 -1.67 0.93 -1.44
C GLN A 102 -2.32 2.27 -1.79
N LEU A 103 -1.56 3.37 -1.82
CA LEU A 103 -2.05 4.68 -2.22
C LEU A 103 -2.59 4.67 -3.64
N GLY A 104 -1.83 4.14 -4.60
CA GLY A 104 -2.28 4.01 -5.99
C GLY A 104 -3.61 3.26 -6.08
N THR A 105 -3.77 2.19 -5.31
CA THR A 105 -5.00 1.40 -5.25
C THR A 105 -6.16 2.16 -4.59
N LEU A 106 -5.91 2.84 -3.48
CA LEU A 106 -6.92 3.63 -2.77
C LEU A 106 -7.43 4.80 -3.63
N LEU A 107 -6.54 5.49 -4.35
CA LEU A 107 -6.87 6.55 -5.30
C LEU A 107 -7.88 6.06 -6.37
N LYS A 108 -7.65 4.88 -6.96
CA LYS A 108 -8.62 4.27 -7.90
C LYS A 108 -9.98 4.08 -7.25
N GLN A 109 -10.01 3.53 -6.04
CA GLN A 109 -11.27 3.24 -5.34
C GLN A 109 -12.05 4.51 -4.97
N VAL A 110 -11.35 5.57 -4.57
CA VAL A 110 -11.94 6.88 -4.26
C VAL A 110 -12.45 7.53 -5.54
N ALA A 111 -11.68 7.55 -6.62
CA ALA A 111 -12.10 8.08 -7.92
C ALA A 111 -13.35 7.36 -8.48
N LEU A 112 -13.40 6.04 -8.36
CA LEU A 112 -14.60 5.26 -8.72
C LEU A 112 -15.82 5.64 -7.86
N THR A 113 -15.60 5.94 -6.58
CA THR A 113 -16.68 6.38 -5.66
C THR A 113 -17.19 7.76 -6.04
N LEU A 114 -16.28 8.68 -6.40
CA LEU A 114 -16.62 10.01 -6.92
C LEU A 114 -17.40 9.89 -8.23
N ARG A 115 -16.95 9.06 -9.17
CA ARG A 115 -17.65 8.81 -10.43
C ARG A 115 -19.09 8.34 -10.20
N SER A 116 -19.30 7.39 -9.29
CA SER A 116 -20.65 6.93 -8.94
C SER A 116 -21.53 8.03 -8.37
N GLN A 117 -20.97 8.97 -7.60
CA GLN A 117 -21.73 10.12 -7.07
C GLN A 117 -22.07 11.13 -8.16
N LEU A 118 -21.12 11.44 -9.04
CA LEU A 118 -21.36 12.36 -10.16
C LEU A 118 -22.41 11.84 -11.14
N ILE A 119 -22.51 10.52 -11.32
CA ILE A 119 -23.60 9.88 -12.06
C ILE A 119 -24.94 10.09 -11.35
N LYS A 120 -25.00 9.87 -10.03
CA LYS A 120 -26.22 10.10 -9.23
C LYS A 120 -26.66 11.57 -9.25
N GLU A 121 -25.71 12.50 -9.28
CA GLU A 121 -25.95 13.95 -9.31
C GLU A 121 -26.12 14.52 -10.74
N ASN A 122 -26.12 13.68 -11.78
CA ASN A 122 -26.22 14.08 -13.20
C ASN A 122 -25.16 15.08 -13.69
N LYS A 123 -23.99 15.13 -13.05
CA LYS A 123 -22.88 16.05 -13.41
C LYS A 123 -21.94 15.44 -14.46
N LEU A 124 -22.41 15.36 -15.70
CA LEU A 124 -21.71 14.72 -16.83
C LEU A 124 -20.33 15.33 -17.16
N LYS A 125 -20.16 16.66 -17.03
CA LYS A 125 -18.87 17.32 -17.30
C LYS A 125 -17.77 16.89 -16.32
N GLN A 126 -18.12 16.85 -15.04
CA GLN A 126 -17.19 16.44 -13.98
C GLN A 126 -16.90 14.94 -14.07
N LYS A 127 -17.87 14.13 -14.48
CA LYS A 127 -17.66 12.70 -14.73
C LYS A 127 -16.57 12.47 -15.79
N LYS A 128 -16.61 13.20 -16.91
CA LYS A 128 -15.58 13.10 -17.97
C LYS A 128 -14.18 13.38 -17.44
N ILE A 129 -14.02 14.41 -16.60
CA ILE A 129 -12.74 14.74 -15.96
C ILE A 129 -12.23 13.57 -15.11
N VAL A 130 -13.13 12.92 -14.34
CA VAL A 130 -12.78 11.75 -13.53
C VAL A 130 -12.43 10.54 -14.40
N ASP A 131 -13.13 10.34 -15.52
CA ASP A 131 -12.83 9.26 -16.46
C ASP A 131 -11.46 9.48 -17.13
N TYR A 132 -11.14 10.69 -17.59
CA TYR A 132 -9.81 11.05 -18.11
C TYR A 132 -8.70 10.87 -17.05
N PHE A 133 -8.97 11.23 -15.79
CA PHE A 133 -8.03 10.98 -14.70
C PHE A 133 -7.79 9.49 -14.45
N LEU A 134 -8.84 8.67 -14.54
CA LEU A 134 -8.73 7.22 -14.37
C LEU A 134 -7.89 6.59 -15.49
N GLU A 135 -8.09 7.03 -16.73
CA GLU A 135 -7.30 6.61 -17.90
C GLU A 135 -5.82 7.01 -17.72
N LEU A 136 -5.53 8.29 -17.47
CA LEU A 136 -4.17 8.80 -17.28
C LEU A 136 -3.42 8.11 -16.12
N ARG A 137 -4.15 7.70 -15.07
CA ARG A 137 -3.59 6.95 -13.94
C ARG A 137 -3.19 5.54 -14.35
N GLU A 138 -3.99 4.84 -15.17
CA GLU A 138 -3.65 3.48 -15.60
C GLU A 138 -2.34 3.48 -16.41
N ASP A 139 -2.07 4.52 -17.17
CA ASP A 139 -0.83 4.63 -17.93
C ASP A 139 0.38 5.04 -17.06
N ASN A 140 0.28 6.15 -16.31
CA ASN A 140 1.46 6.74 -15.65
C ASN A 140 1.71 6.16 -14.25
N ILE A 141 0.67 6.02 -13.43
CA ILE A 141 0.84 5.57 -12.04
C ILE A 141 1.02 4.06 -11.99
N ALA A 142 0.33 3.29 -12.83
CA ALA A 142 0.48 1.84 -12.81
C ALA A 142 1.83 1.41 -13.37
N TYR A 143 2.35 2.07 -14.41
CA TYR A 143 3.65 1.73 -14.97
C TYR A 143 4.80 2.21 -14.08
N ASP A 144 4.89 3.52 -13.80
CA ASP A 144 6.06 4.06 -13.08
C ASP A 144 6.08 3.63 -11.61
N VAL A 145 4.97 3.76 -10.89
CA VAL A 145 4.95 3.49 -9.45
C VAL A 145 5.06 2.00 -9.16
N ASN A 146 4.34 1.14 -9.89
CA ASN A 146 4.42 -0.29 -9.62
C ASN A 146 5.77 -0.87 -10.05
N LYS A 147 6.33 -0.43 -11.19
CA LYS A 147 7.68 -0.83 -11.60
C LYS A 147 8.72 -0.43 -10.56
N THR A 148 8.72 0.83 -10.09
CA THR A 148 9.64 1.27 -9.05
C THR A 148 9.40 0.58 -7.69
N VAL A 149 8.16 0.18 -7.39
CA VAL A 149 7.83 -0.64 -6.20
C VAL A 149 8.40 -2.05 -6.33
N GLU A 150 8.25 -2.70 -7.49
CA GLU A 150 8.81 -4.02 -7.77
C GLU A 150 10.34 -3.98 -7.70
N GLU A 151 10.97 -3.00 -8.36
CA GLU A 151 12.42 -2.78 -8.30
C GLU A 151 12.90 -2.55 -6.85
N SER A 152 12.18 -1.74 -6.07
CA SER A 152 12.49 -1.52 -4.65
C SER A 152 12.34 -2.78 -3.79
N GLN A 153 11.35 -3.64 -4.09
CA GLN A 153 11.16 -4.91 -3.38
C GLN A 153 12.23 -5.93 -3.73
N ILE A 154 12.61 -6.02 -5.00
CA ILE A 154 13.70 -6.88 -5.49
C ILE A 154 15.01 -6.47 -4.83
N LEU A 155 15.35 -5.17 -4.85
CA LEU A 155 16.57 -4.66 -4.21
C LEU A 155 16.62 -4.98 -2.71
N ARG A 156 15.48 -4.87 -2.00
CA ARG A 156 15.40 -5.25 -0.58
C ARG A 156 15.59 -6.73 -0.35
N LYS A 157 15.01 -7.59 -1.18
CA LYS A 157 15.23 -9.04 -1.12
C LYS A 157 16.70 -9.38 -1.34
N CYS A 158 17.32 -8.80 -2.37
CA CYS A 158 18.74 -8.98 -2.66
C CYS A 158 19.67 -8.45 -1.55
N THR A 159 19.27 -7.41 -0.83
CA THR A 159 20.04 -6.85 0.29
C THR A 159 19.82 -7.65 1.58
N GLN A 160 18.67 -8.31 1.73
CA GLN A 160 18.35 -9.15 2.90
C GLN A 160 18.81 -10.60 2.73
N SER A 161 19.00 -11.07 1.50
CA SER A 161 19.76 -12.28 1.22
C SER A 161 21.25 -11.99 1.41
N GLU A 162 21.69 -11.85 2.65
CA GLU A 162 23.01 -12.32 3.03
C GLU A 162 22.99 -13.85 2.93
N ASP A 163 22.85 -14.39 1.71
CA ASP A 163 23.28 -15.74 1.45
C ASP A 163 24.79 -15.71 1.70
N VAL A 164 25.21 -16.17 2.87
CA VAL A 164 26.60 -16.43 3.17
C VAL A 164 27.06 -17.43 2.11
N LEU A 165 27.69 -16.91 1.06
CA LEU A 165 28.35 -17.73 0.06
C LEU A 165 29.28 -18.66 0.85
N PRO A 166 29.12 -20.00 0.71
CA PRO A 166 29.95 -20.92 1.47
C PRO A 166 31.41 -20.59 1.21
N SER A 167 32.20 -20.58 2.28
CA SER A 167 33.61 -20.25 2.18
C SER A 167 34.28 -21.18 1.18
N VAL A 168 35.32 -20.70 0.48
CA VAL A 168 36.11 -21.52 -0.44
C VAL A 168 36.60 -22.81 0.24
N GLU A 169 36.82 -22.77 1.56
CA GLU A 169 37.18 -23.94 2.36
C GLU A 169 36.04 -24.95 2.53
N GLU A 170 34.80 -24.49 2.67
CA GLU A 170 33.61 -25.35 2.73
C GLU A 170 33.35 -26.02 1.40
N ILE A 171 33.49 -25.27 0.30
CA ILE A 171 33.40 -25.82 -1.07
C ILE A 171 34.47 -26.89 -1.29
N ARG A 172 35.72 -26.65 -0.85
CA ARG A 172 36.81 -27.64 -0.93
C ARG A 172 36.55 -28.89 -0.10
N ARG A 173 36.01 -28.75 1.12
CA ARG A 173 35.67 -29.90 1.98
C ARG A 173 34.64 -30.81 1.32
N VAL A 174 33.59 -30.22 0.74
CA VAL A 174 32.57 -30.99 0.02
C VAL A 174 33.16 -31.67 -1.21
N ALA A 175 34.00 -30.98 -1.99
CA ALA A 175 34.65 -31.57 -3.17
C ALA A 175 35.55 -32.76 -2.81
N LEU A 176 36.34 -32.65 -1.74
CA LEU A 176 37.19 -33.74 -1.25
C LEU A 176 36.36 -34.93 -0.76
N HIS A 177 35.26 -34.68 -0.06
CA HIS A 177 34.37 -35.74 0.41
C HIS A 177 33.74 -36.50 -0.76
N ILE A 178 33.22 -35.79 -1.77
CA ILE A 178 32.66 -36.40 -2.99
C ILE A 178 33.73 -37.22 -3.72
N GLN A 179 34.97 -36.72 -3.78
CA GLN A 179 36.08 -37.45 -4.42
C GLN A 179 36.44 -38.73 -3.64
N GLY A 180 36.39 -38.71 -2.32
CA GLY A 180 36.57 -39.88 -1.46
C GLY A 180 35.51 -40.94 -1.72
N VAL A 181 34.23 -40.57 -1.62
CA VAL A 181 33.10 -41.48 -1.87
C VAL A 181 33.16 -42.07 -3.29
N ARG A 182 33.54 -41.26 -4.27
CA ARG A 182 33.71 -41.74 -5.66
C ARG A 182 34.80 -42.81 -5.76
N ASN A 183 35.93 -42.61 -5.08
CA ASN A 183 37.04 -43.54 -5.14
C ASN A 183 36.72 -44.85 -4.39
N GLU A 184 36.05 -44.77 -3.24
CA GLU A 184 35.56 -45.94 -2.50
C GLU A 184 34.58 -46.76 -3.35
N SER A 185 33.62 -46.08 -4.00
CA SER A 185 32.65 -46.75 -4.89
C SER A 185 33.34 -47.41 -6.08
N LEU A 186 34.40 -46.79 -6.63
CA LEU A 186 35.16 -47.32 -7.75
C LEU A 186 36.06 -48.50 -7.34
N ALA A 187 36.56 -48.51 -6.10
CA ALA A 187 37.28 -49.64 -5.52
C ALA A 187 36.34 -50.83 -5.31
N ALA A 188 35.15 -50.62 -4.74
CA ALA A 188 34.14 -51.66 -4.56
C ALA A 188 33.70 -52.33 -5.87
N LEU A 189 33.65 -51.56 -6.97
CA LEU A 189 33.36 -52.09 -8.32
C LEU A 189 34.52 -52.87 -8.96
N LYS A 190 35.76 -52.69 -8.47
CA LYS A 190 36.94 -53.44 -8.95
C LYS A 190 37.17 -54.73 -8.17
N GLU A 191 36.62 -54.84 -6.96
CA GLU A 191 36.67 -56.04 -6.11
C GLU A 191 35.48 -56.98 -6.32
N SER A 192 34.50 -56.60 -7.17
CA SER A 192 33.42 -57.46 -7.68
C SER A 192 33.76 -58.01 -9.06
#